data_AF-A0A8I6S150-F1
#
_entry.id   AF-A0A8I6S150-F1
#
_cell.length_a   1.000
_cell.length_b   1.000
_cell.length_c   1.000
_cell.angle_alpha   90.00
_cell.angle_beta   90.00
_cell.angle_gamma   90.00
#
_symmetry.space_group_name_H-M   'P 1'
#
loop_
_entity.id
_entity.type
_entity.pdbx_description
1 polymer ?
#
loop_
_entity_poly.entity_id
_entity_poly.type
_entity_poly.pdbx_seq_one_letter_code
_entity_poly.pdbx_strand_id
1 'polypeptide(L)'
;MSESAVNTLEKVNWRVNVIISSRDLSKVLEPIVYLELVMADGKIESLEVPVSKFHTLRQNVALLLKEIDTVNRKGSNILRLIGPSQFS
;
A
#
# COMPACT_ATOMS: atom_id res chain seq x y z
N MET A 1 13.52 -18.59 -20.29
CA MET A 1 13.52 -17.76 -19.07
C MET A 1 12.62 -16.58 -19.32
N SER A 2 11.35 -16.65 -18.91
CA SER A 2 10.43 -15.52 -18.99
C SER A 2 10.77 -14.55 -17.86
N GLU A 3 11.22 -13.36 -18.20
CA GLU A 3 11.26 -12.22 -17.30
C GLU A 3 9.83 -11.98 -16.82
N SER A 4 9.55 -12.29 -15.54
CA SER A 4 8.23 -12.07 -14.96
C SER A 4 7.96 -10.56 -15.02
N ALA A 5 7.16 -10.14 -15.99
CA ALA A 5 6.71 -8.76 -16.10
C ALA A 5 6.11 -8.36 -14.75
N VAL A 6 6.72 -7.36 -14.11
CA VAL A 6 6.20 -6.81 -12.85
C VAL A 6 4.86 -6.19 -13.21
N ASN A 7 3.76 -6.88 -12.85
CA ASN A 7 2.44 -6.33 -13.03
C ASN A 7 2.27 -5.18 -12.03
N THR A 8 2.19 -3.97 -12.53
CA THR A 8 2.11 -2.76 -11.71
C THR A 8 0.68 -2.54 -11.26
N LEU A 9 0.52 -2.09 -10.02
CA LEU A 9 -0.77 -1.67 -9.49
C LEU A 9 -1.08 -0.28 -10.06
N GLU A 10 -2.15 -0.17 -10.84
CA GLU A 10 -2.56 1.08 -11.48
C GLU A 10 -3.47 1.90 -10.57
N LYS A 11 -4.46 1.24 -9.95
CA LYS A 11 -5.46 1.92 -9.11
C LYS A 11 -5.90 1.06 -7.93
N VAL A 12 -6.22 1.73 -6.82
CA VAL A 12 -6.87 1.11 -5.66
C VAL A 12 -8.15 1.86 -5.35
N ASN A 13 -9.30 1.18 -5.42
CA ASN A 13 -10.57 1.69 -4.91
C ASN A 13 -10.88 1.02 -3.56
N TRP A 14 -11.48 1.76 -2.62
CA TRP A 14 -11.80 1.22 -1.31
C TRP A 14 -13.12 1.76 -0.76
N ARG A 15 -13.78 0.95 0.09
CA ARG A 15 -14.97 1.34 0.86
C ARG A 15 -15.03 0.58 2.17
N VAL A 16 -15.72 1.12 3.17
CA VAL A 16 -15.96 0.45 4.45
C VAL A 16 -17.42 0.02 4.51
N ASN A 17 -17.65 -1.26 4.75
CA ASN A 17 -18.98 -1.82 4.93
C ASN A 17 -19.26 -1.97 6.41
N VAL A 18 -20.41 -1.46 6.84
CA VAL A 18 -20.92 -1.58 8.21
C VAL A 18 -22.29 -2.25 8.12
N ILE A 19 -22.46 -3.37 8.83
CA ILE A 19 -23.75 -4.06 8.92
C ILE A 19 -24.36 -3.74 10.28
N ILE A 20 -25.58 -3.20 10.28
CA ILE A 20 -26.32 -2.78 11.48
C ILE A 20 -27.44 -3.79 11.74
N SER A 21 -27.46 -4.42 12.92
CA SER A 21 -28.56 -5.31 13.34
C SER A 21 -29.68 -4.51 14.03
N SER A 22 -30.94 -4.72 13.64
CA SER A 22 -32.08 -3.91 14.08
C SER A 22 -33.07 -4.62 15.03
N ARG A 23 -32.73 -5.78 15.62
CA ARG A 23 -33.57 -6.46 16.64
C ARG A 23 -32.73 -6.90 17.83
N ASP A 24 -33.03 -6.33 19.00
CA ASP A 24 -32.75 -6.72 20.41
C ASP A 24 -31.36 -7.25 20.81
N LEU A 25 -30.38 -7.33 19.91
CA LEU A 25 -29.00 -7.68 20.22
C LEU A 25 -28.09 -6.59 19.65
N SER A 26 -27.52 -5.79 20.56
CA SER A 26 -26.57 -4.69 20.37
C SER A 26 -25.22 -5.11 19.75
N LYS A 27 -25.21 -6.08 18.84
CA LYS A 27 -24.01 -6.50 18.12
C LYS A 27 -23.91 -5.72 16.81
N VAL A 28 -23.17 -4.62 16.83
CA VAL A 28 -22.58 -4.06 15.60
C VAL A 28 -21.59 -5.11 15.08
N LEU A 29 -21.79 -5.58 13.85
CA LEU A 29 -20.82 -6.47 13.21
C LEU A 29 -19.54 -5.68 12.94
N GLU A 30 -18.37 -6.32 13.12
CA GLU A 30 -17.08 -5.66 12.88
C GLU A 30 -17.06 -5.09 11.46
N PRO A 31 -16.74 -3.79 11.27
CA PRO A 31 -16.69 -3.21 9.94
C PRO A 31 -15.64 -3.95 9.09
N ILE A 32 -15.91 -4.04 7.79
CA ILE A 32 -15.02 -4.70 6.84
C ILE A 32 -14.65 -3.72 5.73
N VAL A 33 -13.37 -3.63 5.40
CA VAL A 33 -12.86 -2.80 4.31
C VAL A 33 -12.87 -3.64 3.04
N TYR A 34 -13.60 -3.20 2.03
CA TYR A 34 -13.54 -3.78 0.69
C TYR A 34 -12.50 -3.01 -0.12
N LEU A 35 -11.57 -3.73 -0.72
CA LEU A 35 -10.52 -3.21 -1.60
C LEU A 35 -10.68 -3.81 -2.99
N GLU A 36 -10.50 -2.96 -4.00
CA GLU A 36 -10.43 -3.35 -5.41
C GLU A 36 -9.10 -2.84 -5.98
N LEU A 37 -8.30 -3.78 -6.48
CA LEU A 37 -7.00 -3.55 -7.07
C LEU A 37 -7.14 -3.65 -8.59
N VAL A 38 -6.86 -2.55 -9.29
CA VAL A 38 -6.79 -2.53 -10.75
C VAL A 38 -5.33 -2.60 -11.14
N MET A 39 -4.96 -3.67 -11.81
CA MET A 39 -3.62 -3.93 -12.32
C MET A 39 -3.47 -3.34 -13.71
N ALA A 40 -2.24 -3.03 -14.12
CA ALA A 40 -1.95 -2.41 -15.41
C ALA A 40 -2.28 -3.30 -16.62
N ASP A 41 -2.40 -4.61 -16.44
CA ASP A 41 -2.91 -5.56 -17.45
C ASP A 41 -4.45 -5.56 -17.55
N GLY A 42 -5.12 -4.65 -16.82
CA GLY A 42 -6.58 -4.57 -16.74
C GLY A 42 -7.20 -5.59 -15.80
N LYS A 43 -6.42 -6.44 -15.13
CA LYS A 43 -6.94 -7.40 -14.15
C LYS A 43 -7.46 -6.65 -12.93
N ILE A 44 -8.64 -7.06 -12.47
CA ILE A 44 -9.26 -6.53 -11.26
C ILE A 44 -9.27 -7.63 -10.20
N GLU A 45 -8.71 -7.36 -9.03
CA GLU A 45 -8.78 -8.24 -7.86
C GLU A 45 -9.49 -7.56 -6.71
N SER A 46 -10.43 -8.26 -6.08
CA SER A 46 -11.22 -7.74 -4.96
C SER A 46 -10.98 -8.55 -3.70
N LEU A 47 -10.88 -7.87 -2.57
CA LEU A 47 -10.65 -8.52 -1.29
C LEU A 47 -11.35 -7.78 -0.15
N GLU A 48 -11.78 -8.55 0.84
CA GLU A 48 -12.40 -8.04 2.06
C GLU A 48 -11.43 -8.18 3.23
N VAL A 49 -11.17 -7.06 3.90
CA VAL A 49 -10.17 -6.96 4.97
C VAL A 49 -10.85 -6.50 6.25
N PRO A 50 -10.75 -7.29 7.34
CA PRO A 50 -11.14 -6.79 8.65
C PRO A 50 -10.38 -5.51 8.99
N VAL A 51 -11.04 -4.55 9.66
CA VAL A 51 -10.41 -3.26 10.00
C VAL A 51 -9.09 -3.42 10.74
N SER A 52 -9.00 -4.41 11.64
CA SER A 52 -7.76 -4.75 12.34
C SER A 52 -6.59 -5.05 11.40
N LYS A 53 -6.81 -5.86 10.36
CA LYS A 53 -5.79 -6.21 9.35
C LYS A 53 -5.48 -5.04 8.42
N PHE A 54 -6.46 -4.20 8.11
CA PHE A 54 -6.25 -2.98 7.34
C PHE A 54 -5.31 -2.01 8.06
N HIS A 55 -5.45 -1.85 9.38
CA HIS A 55 -4.52 -1.04 10.16
C HIS A 55 -3.08 -1.56 10.12
N THR A 56 -2.89 -2.88 10.20
CA THR A 56 -1.57 -3.51 10.03
C THR A 56 -1.00 -3.23 8.64
N LEU A 57 -1.80 -3.40 7.57
CA LEU A 57 -1.35 -3.10 6.21
C LEU A 57 -0.91 -1.64 6.08
N ARG A 58 -1.71 -0.69 6.58
CA ARG A 58 -1.38 0.74 6.57
C ARG A 58 -0.06 1.03 7.28
N GLN A 59 0.16 0.44 8.45
CA GLN A 59 1.40 0.62 9.21
C GLN A 59 2.60 0.07 8.44
N ASN A 60 2.49 -1.13 7.88
CA ASN A 60 3.56 -1.75 7.09
C ASN A 60 3.90 -0.94 5.84
N VAL A 61 2.91 -0.44 5.10
CA VAL A 61 3.14 0.43 3.94
C VAL A 61 3.85 1.72 4.36
N ALA A 62 3.46 2.34 5.48
CA ALA A 62 4.12 3.54 5.98
C ALA A 62 5.59 3.28 6.36
N LEU A 63 5.88 2.12 6.96
CA LEU A 63 7.26 1.72 7.28
C LEU A 63 8.10 1.53 6.01
N LEU A 64 7.57 0.81 5.02
CA LEU A 64 8.25 0.60 3.74
C LEU A 64 8.53 1.93 3.03
N LEU A 65 7.56 2.84 2.99
CA LEU A 65 7.76 4.18 2.41
C LEU A 65 8.86 4.96 3.13
N LYS A 66 8.92 4.88 4.46
CA LYS A 66 9.98 5.51 5.26
C LYS A 66 11.35 4.91 4.97
N GLU A 67 11.43 3.59 4.81
CA GLU A 67 12.66 2.89 4.46
C GLU A 67 13.15 3.29 3.07
N ILE A 68 12.25 3.34 2.08
CA ILE A 68 12.55 3.80 0.72
C ILE A 68 13.07 5.25 0.73
N ASP A 69 12.41 6.16 1.45
CA ASP A 69 12.87 7.54 1.61
C ASP A 69 14.26 7.59 2.27
N THR A 70 14.50 6.79 3.30
CA THR A 70 15.81 6.71 3.97
C THR A 70 16.91 6.24 3.01
N VAL A 71 16.64 5.22 2.19
CA VAL A 71 17.58 4.70 1.19
C VAL A 71 17.86 5.76 0.12
N ASN A 72 16.83 6.40 -0.42
CA ASN A 72 16.97 7.45 -1.44
C ASN A 72 17.82 8.63 -0.94
N ARG A 73 17.61 9.07 0.31
CA ARG A 73 18.42 10.13 0.92
C ARG A 73 19.88 9.73 1.09
N LYS A 74 20.15 8.53 1.58
CA LYS A 74 21.53 8.01 1.73
C LYS A 74 22.25 7.92 0.38
N GLY A 75 21.58 7.39 -0.64
CA GLY A 75 22.11 7.31 -2.01
C GLY A 75 22.45 8.70 -2.58
N SER A 76 21.54 9.67 -2.42
CA SER A 76 21.78 11.06 -2.84
C SER A 76 22.98 11.69 -2.13
N ASN A 77 23.11 11.49 -0.81
CA ASN A 77 24.24 12.01 -0.04
C ASN A 77 25.57 11.41 -0.50
N ILE A 78 25.61 10.10 -0.80
CA ILE A 78 26.80 9.44 -1.35
C ILE A 78 27.14 10.03 -2.70
N LEU A 79 26.18 10.14 -3.63
CA LEU A 79 26.41 10.70 -4.97
C LEU A 79 26.95 12.13 -4.92
N ARG A 80 26.53 12.94 -3.94
CA ARG A 80 27.09 14.29 -3.71
C ARG A 80 28.54 14.29 -3.23
N LEU A 81 28.98 13.25 -2.51
CA LEU A 81 30.35 13.11 -2.02
C LEU A 81 31.33 12.62 -3.10
N ILE A 82 30.85 11.91 -4.12
CA ILE A 82 31.68 11.36 -5.22
C ILE A 82 31.46 12.05 -6.58
N GLY A 83 30.47 12.94 -6.68
CA GLY A 83 30.22 13.72 -7.89
C GLY A 83 31.33 14.75 -8.16
N PRO A 84 31.67 15.05 -9.42
CA PRO A 84 32.79 15.91 -9.75
C PRO A 84 32.47 17.36 -9.38
N SER A 85 32.99 17.82 -8.25
CA SER A 85 33.02 19.23 -7.90
C SER A 85 34.39 19.63 -7.33
N GLN A 86 35.47 19.51 -8.11
CA GLN A 86 36.73 20.25 -7.93
C GLN A 86 37.59 20.20 -9.21
N PHE A 87 37.11 20.76 -10.32
CA PHE A 87 37.98 21.25 -11.40
C PHE A 87 37.34 22.51 -11.98
N SER A 88 37.70 23.65 -11.42
CA SER A 88 37.50 24.99 -11.98
C SER A 88 38.82 25.71 -11.87
#